data_AF-A0A6L8EXL9-F1
#
_entry.id   AF-A0A6L8EXL9-F1
#
_cell.length_a   1.000
_cell.length_b   1.000
_cell.length_c   1.000
_cell.angle_alpha   90.00
_cell.angle_beta   90.00
_cell.angle_gamma   90.00
#
_symmetry.space_group_name_H-M   'P 1'
#
loop_
_entity.id
_entity.type
_entity.pdbx_description
1 polymer ?
#
loop_
_entity_poly.entity_id
_entity_poly.type
_entity_poly.pdbx_seq_one_letter_code
_entity_poly.pdbx_strand_id
1 'polypeptide(L)'
;MTLEKHIGDIRNQLKEGAYINEIDISNRILMRLLKKLGWPIFDAWTVIFEYAVSNQNNQKIDLVLCKERATPIIFIEIKMFEYLLDKSEKKNAKKQLFQYISQFQNNSNEEIPIAILTDGQKWLFFHPTKEKKWIENPTRELDLIENEIEESAYYLNRYLNYQSICNGKAIEAIKGDTPTQEDSPTFSRRLRVTMPNGDVIDCPNPKDTFNKVIERLQVKDEELTFKKEQQPLIWEIRKNLVRIGRMKSVPLKVERLKSTEE
;
A
#
# COMPACT_ATOMS: atom_id res chain seq x y z
N MET A 1 -18.58 -3.70 -13.59
CA MET A 1 -18.37 -4.39 -12.30
C MET A 1 -17.47 -3.55 -11.40
N THR A 2 -17.62 -3.64 -10.08
CA THR A 2 -16.75 -2.95 -9.10
C THR A 2 -15.46 -3.75 -8.87
N LEU A 3 -14.45 -3.16 -8.24
CA LEU A 3 -13.16 -3.84 -8.01
C LEU A 3 -13.34 -5.06 -7.10
N GLU A 4 -14.21 -4.94 -6.09
CA GLU A 4 -14.61 -5.98 -5.15
C GLU A 4 -15.20 -7.19 -5.87
N LYS A 5 -16.08 -6.97 -6.85
CA LYS A 5 -16.64 -8.07 -7.65
C LYS A 5 -15.56 -8.79 -8.47
N HIS A 6 -14.62 -8.05 -9.06
CA HIS A 6 -13.50 -8.66 -9.77
C HIS A 6 -12.64 -9.52 -8.83
N ILE A 7 -12.32 -9.01 -7.63
CA ILE A 7 -11.55 -9.73 -6.63
C ILE A 7 -12.30 -10.97 -6.13
N GLY A 8 -13.61 -10.87 -5.90
CA GLY A 8 -14.45 -12.01 -5.49
C GLY A 8 -14.44 -13.14 -6.53
N ASP A 9 -14.60 -12.79 -7.82
CA ASP A 9 -14.52 -13.78 -8.90
C ASP A 9 -13.12 -14.40 -8.99
N ILE A 10 -12.06 -13.58 -8.89
CA ILE A 10 -10.67 -14.06 -8.91
C ILE A 10 -10.41 -15.01 -7.74
N ARG A 11 -10.89 -14.67 -6.53
CA ARG A 11 -10.78 -15.52 -5.34
C ARG A 11 -11.41 -16.88 -5.54
N ASN A 12 -12.62 -16.93 -6.11
CA ASN A 12 -13.29 -18.19 -6.38
C ASN A 12 -12.48 -19.05 -7.36
N GLN A 13 -11.97 -18.43 -8.43
CA GLN A 13 -11.13 -19.11 -9.43
C GLN A 13 -9.78 -19.56 -8.88
N LEU A 14 -9.17 -18.81 -7.96
CA LEU A 14 -7.95 -19.22 -7.25
C LEU A 14 -8.22 -20.47 -6.39
N LYS A 15 -9.34 -20.49 -5.64
CA LYS A 15 -9.74 -21.65 -4.83
C LYS A 15 -10.04 -22.90 -5.67
N GLU A 16 -10.47 -22.71 -6.91
CA GLU A 16 -10.71 -23.79 -7.88
C GLU A 16 -9.43 -24.24 -8.61
N GLY A 17 -8.28 -23.60 -8.36
CA GLY A 17 -7.01 -23.93 -9.04
C GLY A 17 -7.01 -23.57 -10.53
N ALA A 18 -7.79 -22.57 -10.95
CA ALA A 18 -8.00 -22.24 -12.36
C ALA A 18 -6.77 -21.59 -13.05
N TYR A 19 -5.72 -21.24 -12.30
CA TYR A 19 -4.54 -20.55 -12.80
C TYR A 19 -3.31 -21.43 -12.62
N ILE A 20 -2.72 -21.88 -13.73
CA ILE A 20 -1.69 -22.92 -13.71
C ILE A 20 -0.29 -22.32 -13.79
N ASN A 21 -0.13 -21.21 -14.50
CA ASN A 21 1.18 -20.60 -14.79
C ASN A 21 1.16 -19.07 -14.67
N GLU A 22 2.32 -18.46 -14.84
CA GLU A 22 2.52 -17.01 -14.79
C GLU A 22 1.71 -16.27 -15.88
N ILE A 23 1.54 -16.88 -17.05
CA ILE A 23 0.77 -16.30 -18.17
C ILE A 23 -0.72 -16.18 -17.78
N ASP A 24 -1.27 -17.19 -17.11
CA ASP A 24 -2.64 -17.16 -16.60
C ASP A 24 -2.81 -16.07 -15.53
N ILE A 25 -1.86 -15.97 -14.59
CA ILE A 25 -1.89 -14.93 -13.55
C ILE A 25 -1.80 -13.54 -14.18
N SER A 26 -0.86 -13.35 -15.11
CA SER A 26 -0.67 -12.09 -15.82
C SER A 26 -1.93 -11.66 -16.57
N ASN A 27 -2.47 -12.54 -17.43
CA ASN A 27 -3.57 -12.17 -18.32
C ASN A 27 -4.95 -12.17 -17.63
N ARG A 28 -5.20 -13.11 -16.72
CA ARG A 28 -6.55 -13.32 -16.17
C ARG A 28 -6.77 -12.61 -14.83
N ILE A 29 -5.69 -12.37 -14.07
CA ILE A 29 -5.74 -11.65 -12.80
C ILE A 29 -5.21 -10.23 -12.98
N LEU A 30 -3.92 -10.08 -13.32
CA LEU A 30 -3.26 -8.78 -13.31
C LEU A 30 -3.87 -7.82 -14.34
N MET A 31 -3.99 -8.22 -15.61
CA MET A 31 -4.61 -7.36 -16.64
C MET A 31 -6.06 -7.02 -16.32
N ARG A 32 -6.81 -7.95 -15.74
CA ARG A 32 -8.20 -7.73 -15.31
C ARG A 32 -8.28 -6.65 -14.24
N LEU A 33 -7.40 -6.70 -13.24
CA LEU A 33 -7.31 -5.71 -12.16
C LEU A 33 -6.80 -4.36 -12.67
N LEU A 34 -5.73 -4.33 -13.47
CA LEU A 34 -5.16 -3.09 -14.02
C LEU A 34 -6.17 -2.34 -14.87
N LYS A 35 -6.91 -3.04 -15.75
CA LYS A 35 -8.01 -2.44 -16.53
C LYS A 35 -9.04 -1.81 -15.60
N LYS A 36 -9.40 -2.50 -14.51
CA LYS A 36 -10.38 -1.99 -13.55
C LYS A 36 -9.88 -0.79 -12.75
N LEU A 37 -8.58 -0.73 -12.49
CA LEU A 37 -7.86 0.36 -11.81
C LEU A 37 -7.56 1.56 -12.72
N GLY A 38 -8.01 1.51 -13.98
CA GLY A 38 -7.95 2.62 -14.93
C GLY A 38 -6.68 2.68 -15.76
N TRP A 39 -5.82 1.64 -15.73
CA TRP A 39 -4.62 1.61 -16.57
C TRP A 39 -4.99 1.43 -18.05
N PRO A 40 -4.32 2.15 -18.97
CA PRO A 40 -4.48 1.94 -20.40
C PRO A 40 -3.72 0.68 -20.84
N ILE A 41 -4.28 -0.50 -20.54
CA ILE A 41 -3.63 -1.81 -20.76
C ILE A 41 -3.27 -2.13 -22.22
N PHE A 42 -3.80 -1.36 -23.19
CA PHE A 42 -3.49 -1.51 -24.61
C PHE A 42 -2.42 -0.51 -25.09
N ASP A 43 -1.98 0.41 -24.23
CA ASP A 43 -0.89 1.32 -24.53
C ASP A 43 0.45 0.68 -24.16
N ALA A 44 1.19 0.27 -25.20
CA ALA A 44 2.49 -0.37 -25.09
C ALA A 44 3.59 0.51 -24.48
N TRP A 45 3.33 1.81 -24.24
CA TRP A 45 4.27 2.71 -23.56
C TRP A 45 3.92 2.97 -22.10
N THR A 46 2.73 2.55 -21.68
CA THR A 46 2.24 2.71 -20.32
C THR A 46 2.24 1.38 -19.57
N VAL A 47 1.98 0.27 -20.26
CA VAL A 47 1.99 -1.09 -19.71
C VAL A 47 2.95 -1.91 -20.58
N ILE A 48 4.17 -2.12 -20.07
CA ILE A 48 5.27 -2.73 -20.82
C ILE A 48 5.56 -4.11 -20.25
N PHE A 49 5.39 -5.15 -21.05
CA PHE A 49 5.77 -6.51 -20.69
C PHE A 49 7.25 -6.77 -20.98
N GLU A 50 7.86 -7.71 -20.27
CA GLU A 50 9.20 -8.22 -20.58
C GLU A 50 10.24 -7.08 -20.63
N TYR A 51 10.14 -6.12 -19.72
CA TYR A 51 10.91 -4.89 -19.74
C TYR A 51 12.39 -5.18 -19.44
N ALA A 52 13.27 -4.83 -20.37
CA ALA A 52 14.70 -5.02 -20.21
C ALA A 52 15.27 -4.03 -19.18
N VAL A 53 15.72 -4.57 -18.05
CA VAL A 53 16.29 -3.79 -16.94
C VAL A 53 17.71 -3.30 -17.29
N SER A 54 18.44 -4.12 -18.03
CA SER A 54 19.75 -3.77 -18.58
C SER A 54 20.00 -4.46 -19.91
N ASN A 55 20.73 -3.78 -20.80
CA ASN A 55 21.10 -4.32 -22.11
C ASN A 55 22.19 -5.39 -22.03
N GLN A 56 22.83 -5.58 -20.86
CA GLN A 56 24.02 -6.41 -20.72
C GLN A 56 23.74 -7.85 -20.29
N ASN A 57 22.63 -8.11 -19.59
CA ASN A 57 22.38 -9.42 -18.95
C ASN A 57 21.09 -10.11 -19.41
N ASN A 58 20.40 -9.60 -20.44
CA ASN A 58 19.10 -10.07 -20.90
C ASN A 58 18.07 -10.25 -19.76
N GLN A 59 18.25 -9.49 -18.68
CA GLN A 59 17.41 -9.54 -17.50
C GLN A 59 16.18 -8.70 -17.74
N LYS A 60 15.03 -9.33 -17.60
CA LYS A 60 13.73 -8.74 -17.84
C LYS A 60 12.89 -8.87 -16.60
N ILE A 61 12.10 -7.83 -16.37
CA ILE A 61 11.01 -7.87 -15.40
C ILE A 61 9.70 -8.09 -16.15
N ASP A 62 8.80 -8.89 -15.58
CA ASP A 62 7.60 -9.36 -16.29
C ASP A 62 6.70 -8.21 -16.75
N LEU A 63 6.50 -7.21 -15.89
CA LEU A 63 5.67 -6.06 -16.20
C LEU A 63 6.18 -4.77 -15.55
N VAL A 64 6.21 -3.71 -16.34
CA VAL A 64 6.45 -2.34 -15.90
C VAL A 64 5.24 -1.48 -16.22
N LEU A 65 4.84 -0.69 -15.25
CA LEU A 65 3.84 0.36 -15.44
C LEU A 65 4.54 1.71 -15.45
N CYS A 66 4.13 2.58 -16.37
CA CYS A 66 4.71 3.91 -16.55
C CYS A 66 3.67 5.00 -16.28
N LYS A 67 4.08 6.10 -15.65
CA LYS A 67 3.18 7.24 -15.41
C LYS A 67 2.94 8.04 -16.70
N GLU A 68 4.03 8.27 -17.43
CA GLU A 68 4.10 8.96 -18.72
C GLU A 68 4.91 8.06 -19.67
N ARG A 69 4.84 8.33 -20.98
CA ARG A 69 5.35 7.45 -22.05
C ARG A 69 6.78 6.96 -21.74
N ALA A 70 6.91 5.68 -21.40
CA ALA A 70 8.16 5.01 -21.07
C ALA A 70 8.94 5.53 -19.84
N THR A 71 8.30 6.20 -18.88
CA THR A 71 8.90 6.53 -17.57
C THR A 71 8.44 5.52 -16.51
N PRO A 72 9.27 4.53 -16.14
CA PRO A 72 8.87 3.47 -15.22
C PRO A 72 8.51 3.98 -13.82
N ILE A 73 7.40 3.48 -13.26
CA ILE A 73 6.93 3.89 -11.92
C ILE A 73 6.58 2.69 -11.03
N ILE A 74 6.12 1.59 -11.61
CA ILE A 74 5.86 0.35 -10.87
C ILE A 74 6.55 -0.80 -11.59
N PHE A 75 7.33 -1.56 -10.82
CA PHE A 75 7.91 -2.84 -11.23
C PHE A 75 7.05 -3.97 -10.67
N ILE A 76 6.64 -4.92 -11.52
CA ILE A 76 5.83 -6.07 -11.11
C ILE A 76 6.52 -7.35 -11.57
N GLU A 77 6.90 -8.17 -10.60
CA GLU A 77 7.36 -9.55 -10.81
C GLU A 77 6.21 -10.50 -10.50
N ILE A 78 5.98 -11.45 -11.40
CA ILE A 78 4.93 -12.45 -11.34
C ILE A 78 5.58 -13.82 -11.11
N LYS A 79 4.94 -14.64 -10.28
CA LYS A 79 5.32 -16.04 -10.05
C LYS A 79 4.14 -16.97 -10.26
N MET A 80 4.41 -18.26 -10.40
CA MET A 80 3.36 -19.28 -10.50
C MET A 80 2.50 -19.32 -9.24
N PHE A 81 1.26 -19.80 -9.37
CA PHE A 81 0.30 -19.87 -8.26
C PHE A 81 0.89 -20.66 -7.06
N GLU A 82 0.61 -20.19 -5.84
CA GLU A 82 1.14 -20.70 -4.56
C GLU A 82 2.65 -20.60 -4.35
N TYR A 83 3.42 -20.08 -5.32
CA TYR A 83 4.87 -19.96 -5.22
C TYR A 83 5.31 -19.11 -4.01
N LEU A 84 4.52 -18.10 -3.62
CA LEU A 84 4.86 -17.22 -2.50
C LEU A 84 4.41 -17.75 -1.14
N LEU A 85 3.78 -18.93 -1.07
CA LEU A 85 3.47 -19.61 0.19
C LEU A 85 4.73 -20.23 0.81
N ASP A 86 5.65 -20.73 -0.01
CA ASP A 86 6.94 -21.21 0.48
C ASP A 86 7.86 -20.05 0.87
N LYS A 87 8.41 -20.10 2.09
CA LYS A 87 9.24 -19.01 2.63
C LYS A 87 10.56 -18.85 1.88
N SER A 88 11.14 -19.94 1.39
CA SER A 88 12.41 -19.92 0.66
C SER A 88 12.22 -19.37 -0.74
N GLU A 89 11.15 -19.78 -1.44
CA GLU A 89 10.79 -19.27 -2.76
C GLU A 89 10.40 -17.79 -2.70
N LYS A 90 9.57 -17.39 -1.73
CA LYS A 90 9.27 -15.98 -1.45
C LYS A 90 10.53 -15.16 -1.21
N LYS A 91 11.54 -15.70 -0.50
CA LYS A 91 12.82 -15.02 -0.28
C LYS A 91 13.64 -14.89 -1.56
N ASN A 92 13.64 -15.92 -2.41
CA ASN A 92 14.36 -15.90 -3.68
C ASN A 92 13.72 -14.91 -4.67
N ALA A 93 12.40 -14.91 -4.80
CA ALA A 93 11.69 -13.95 -5.65
C ALA A 93 11.88 -12.49 -5.18
N LYS A 94 11.87 -12.23 -3.86
CA LYS A 94 12.23 -10.91 -3.32
C LYS A 94 13.64 -10.47 -3.73
N LYS A 95 14.63 -11.38 -3.66
CA LYS A 95 16.01 -11.09 -4.07
C LYS A 95 16.09 -10.77 -5.57
N GLN A 96 15.37 -11.51 -6.40
CA GLN A 96 15.33 -11.30 -7.85
C GLN A 96 14.75 -9.90 -8.17
N LEU A 97 13.57 -9.57 -7.65
CA LEU A 97 12.96 -8.25 -7.81
C LEU A 97 13.89 -7.12 -7.34
N PHE A 98 14.58 -7.33 -6.21
CA PHE A 98 15.58 -6.39 -5.70
C PHE A 98 16.76 -6.20 -6.65
N GLN A 99 17.28 -7.28 -7.24
CA GLN A 99 18.37 -7.21 -8.21
C GLN A 99 17.96 -6.37 -9.42
N TYR A 100 16.74 -6.55 -9.93
CA TYR A 100 16.22 -5.73 -11.03
C TYR A 100 16.16 -4.26 -10.68
N ILE A 101 15.58 -3.92 -9.53
CA ILE A 101 15.47 -2.52 -9.08
C ILE A 101 16.85 -1.89 -8.89
N SER A 102 17.77 -2.59 -8.22
CA SER A 102 19.12 -2.06 -7.97
C SER A 102 19.90 -1.84 -9.28
N GLN A 103 19.76 -2.74 -10.25
CA GLN A 103 20.41 -2.57 -11.55
C GLN A 103 19.81 -1.41 -12.34
N PHE A 104 18.48 -1.30 -12.38
CA PHE A 104 17.82 -0.18 -13.04
C PHE A 104 18.28 1.16 -12.45
N GLN A 105 18.24 1.28 -11.12
CA GLN A 105 18.63 2.50 -10.40
C GLN A 105 20.10 2.88 -10.65
N ASN A 106 21.00 1.89 -10.71
CA ASN A 106 22.41 2.14 -11.00
C ASN A 106 22.66 2.57 -12.46
N ASN A 107 21.86 2.09 -13.41
CA ASN A 107 22.06 2.37 -14.84
C ASN A 107 21.39 3.68 -15.29
N SER A 108 20.25 4.04 -14.70
CA SER A 108 19.42 5.17 -15.12
C SER A 108 19.53 6.41 -14.23
N ASN A 109 20.07 6.28 -13.01
CA ASN A 109 19.94 7.27 -11.92
C ASN A 109 18.47 7.61 -11.56
N GLU A 110 17.49 6.81 -12.00
CA GLU A 110 16.08 6.99 -11.67
C GLU A 110 15.65 6.01 -10.57
N GLU A 111 14.79 6.46 -9.65
CA GLU A 111 14.24 5.62 -8.59
C GLU A 111 12.90 5.01 -9.02
N ILE A 112 12.71 3.71 -8.79
CA ILE A 112 11.41 3.04 -8.90
C ILE A 112 10.63 3.23 -7.60
N PRO A 113 9.51 3.97 -7.60
CA PRO A 113 8.81 4.28 -6.35
C PRO A 113 8.03 3.11 -5.76
N ILE A 114 7.56 2.17 -6.60
CA ILE A 114 6.76 1.04 -6.17
C ILE A 114 7.26 -0.24 -6.83
N ALA A 115 7.41 -1.30 -6.04
CA ALA A 115 7.67 -2.62 -6.56
C ALA A 115 6.64 -3.62 -6.00
N ILE A 116 6.26 -4.58 -6.82
CA ILE A 116 5.24 -5.58 -6.50
C ILE A 116 5.76 -6.96 -6.86
N LEU A 117 5.55 -7.91 -5.96
CA LEU A 117 5.74 -9.33 -6.20
C LEU A 117 4.40 -10.04 -5.99
N THR A 118 3.96 -10.83 -6.98
CA THR A 118 2.68 -11.54 -6.88
C THR A 118 2.68 -12.91 -7.54
N ASP A 119 1.91 -13.85 -6.99
CA ASP A 119 1.54 -15.13 -7.61
C ASP A 119 0.03 -15.21 -7.89
N GLY A 120 -0.63 -14.05 -8.00
CA GLY A 120 -2.08 -13.94 -8.15
C GLY A 120 -2.84 -14.03 -6.82
N GLN A 121 -2.43 -14.89 -5.90
CA GLN A 121 -3.01 -14.96 -4.54
C GLN A 121 -2.36 -13.94 -3.61
N LYS A 122 -1.04 -14.02 -3.42
CA LYS A 122 -0.27 -13.13 -2.59
C LYS A 122 0.16 -11.90 -3.40
N TRP A 123 0.09 -10.73 -2.77
CA TRP A 123 0.55 -9.47 -3.33
C TRP A 123 1.39 -8.74 -2.29
N LEU A 124 2.68 -8.63 -2.57
CA LEU A 124 3.64 -7.94 -1.71
C LEU A 124 3.99 -6.61 -2.35
N PHE A 125 3.67 -5.52 -1.67
CA PHE A 125 3.98 -4.16 -2.08
C PHE A 125 5.21 -3.66 -1.35
N PHE A 126 6.11 -3.01 -2.07
CA PHE A 126 7.32 -2.43 -1.55
C PHE A 126 7.45 -0.97 -2.01
N HIS A 127 8.00 -0.14 -1.14
CA HIS A 127 8.56 1.16 -1.50
C HIS A 127 10.09 1.07 -1.49
N PRO A 128 10.75 0.94 -2.65
CA PRO A 128 12.20 0.86 -2.71
C PRO A 128 12.87 2.13 -2.19
N THR A 129 13.65 2.01 -1.11
CA THR A 129 14.49 3.08 -0.57
C THR A 129 15.98 2.73 -0.71
N LYS A 130 16.82 3.77 -0.79
CA LYS A 130 18.29 3.63 -0.87
C LYS A 130 18.90 2.85 0.30
N GLU A 131 18.27 2.90 1.46
CA GLU A 131 18.72 2.20 2.67
C GLU A 131 18.51 0.68 2.60
N LYS A 132 17.86 0.14 1.54
CA LYS A 132 17.64 -1.30 1.31
C LYS A 132 16.90 -2.04 2.44
N LYS A 133 16.33 -1.32 3.41
CA LYS A 133 15.59 -1.89 4.57
C LYS A 133 14.26 -2.55 4.18
N TRP A 134 13.71 -2.21 3.02
CA TRP A 134 12.48 -2.79 2.45
C TRP A 134 12.65 -4.24 1.96
N ILE A 135 13.88 -4.74 1.89
CA ILE A 135 14.17 -6.11 1.42
C ILE A 135 13.57 -7.16 2.35
N GLU A 136 13.55 -6.89 3.66
CA GLU A 136 13.10 -7.86 4.66
C GLU A 136 11.57 -7.88 4.74
N ASN A 137 10.96 -6.69 4.80
CA ASN A 137 9.53 -6.52 5.08
C ASN A 137 8.84 -5.73 3.97
N PRO A 138 7.80 -6.29 3.33
CA PRO A 138 6.96 -5.52 2.42
C PRO A 138 6.23 -4.41 3.19
N THR A 139 5.98 -3.30 2.52
CA THR A 139 5.11 -2.23 3.00
C THR A 139 3.71 -2.78 3.28
N ARG A 140 3.23 -3.67 2.41
CA ARG A 140 1.96 -4.38 2.61
C ARG A 140 2.02 -5.76 1.98
N GLU A 141 1.47 -6.74 2.67
CA GLU A 141 1.16 -8.05 2.11
C GLU A 141 -0.36 -8.22 2.09
N LEU A 142 -0.89 -8.68 0.96
CA LEU A 142 -2.26 -9.14 0.80
C LEU A 142 -2.25 -10.59 0.38
N ASP A 143 -3.27 -11.31 0.81
CA ASP A 143 -3.66 -12.62 0.35
C ASP A 143 -5.10 -12.52 -0.13
N LEU A 144 -5.33 -12.63 -1.44
CA LEU A 144 -6.67 -12.47 -2.00
C LEU A 144 -7.64 -13.57 -1.58
N ILE A 145 -7.16 -14.70 -1.06
CA ILE A 145 -7.99 -15.78 -0.50
C ILE A 145 -8.35 -15.47 0.95
N GLU A 146 -7.36 -15.07 1.77
CA GLU A 146 -7.51 -14.93 3.23
C GLU A 146 -8.00 -13.53 3.67
N ASN A 147 -7.57 -12.46 3.02
CA ASN A 147 -8.01 -11.10 3.38
C ASN A 147 -9.47 -10.84 2.99
N GLU A 148 -10.10 -9.87 3.64
CA GLU A 148 -11.43 -9.40 3.23
C GLU A 148 -11.39 -8.78 1.82
N ILE A 149 -12.48 -8.92 1.06
CA ILE A 149 -12.56 -8.42 -0.32
C ILE A 149 -12.39 -6.90 -0.33
N GLU A 150 -13.03 -6.21 0.60
CA GLU A 150 -13.02 -4.77 0.75
C GLU A 150 -11.61 -4.28 1.13
N GLU A 151 -10.90 -5.01 1.99
CA GLU A 151 -9.51 -4.70 2.34
C GLU A 151 -8.59 -4.86 1.14
N SER A 152 -8.75 -5.95 0.39
CA SER A 152 -7.96 -6.21 -0.82
C SER A 152 -8.22 -5.14 -1.88
N ALA A 153 -9.48 -4.81 -2.13
CA ALA A 153 -9.89 -3.75 -3.05
C ALA A 153 -9.33 -2.40 -2.62
N TYR A 154 -9.38 -2.10 -1.32
CA TYR A 154 -8.85 -0.86 -0.75
C TYR A 154 -7.36 -0.68 -1.07
N TYR A 155 -6.53 -1.66 -0.72
CA TYR A 155 -5.07 -1.53 -0.90
C TYR A 155 -4.64 -1.60 -2.36
N LEU A 156 -5.29 -2.45 -3.19
CA LEU A 156 -5.08 -2.45 -4.64
C LEU A 156 -5.43 -1.08 -5.23
N ASN A 157 -6.57 -0.50 -4.88
CA ASN A 157 -6.92 0.84 -5.37
C ASN A 157 -5.99 1.94 -4.81
N ARG A 158 -5.58 1.86 -3.55
CA ARG A 158 -4.70 2.85 -2.91
C ARG A 158 -3.32 2.91 -3.59
N TYR A 159 -2.74 1.76 -3.93
CA TYR A 159 -1.37 1.71 -4.45
C TYR A 159 -1.27 1.54 -5.97
N LEU A 160 -2.29 1.03 -6.65
CA LEU A 160 -2.26 0.75 -8.08
C LEU A 160 -3.29 1.53 -8.91
N ASN A 161 -4.10 2.42 -8.35
CA ASN A 161 -5.00 3.22 -9.18
C ASN A 161 -4.21 4.17 -10.10
N TYR A 162 -4.50 4.13 -11.41
CA TYR A 162 -3.75 4.88 -12.42
C TYR A 162 -3.77 6.39 -12.15
N GLN A 163 -4.93 6.97 -11.82
CA GLN A 163 -5.04 8.39 -11.52
C GLN A 163 -4.27 8.78 -10.25
N SER A 164 -4.32 7.92 -9.22
CA SER A 164 -3.53 8.10 -7.98
C SER A 164 -2.02 8.01 -8.21
N ILE A 165 -1.58 7.26 -9.22
CA ILE A 165 -0.17 7.20 -9.63
C ILE A 165 0.21 8.47 -10.39
N CYS A 166 -0.59 8.88 -11.37
CA CYS A 166 -0.34 10.09 -12.14
C CYS A 166 -0.23 11.34 -11.27
N ASN A 167 -1.07 11.47 -10.24
CA ASN A 167 -1.04 12.61 -9.32
C ASN A 167 -0.12 12.42 -8.09
N GLY A 168 0.63 11.31 -8.00
CA GLY A 168 1.59 11.04 -6.92
C GLY A 168 0.99 10.55 -5.59
N LYS A 169 -0.34 10.56 -5.42
CA LYS A 169 -0.99 10.14 -4.16
C LYS A 169 -0.68 8.71 -3.77
N ALA A 170 -0.61 7.79 -4.74
CA ALA A 170 -0.28 6.39 -4.47
C ALA A 170 1.17 6.22 -3.97
N ILE A 171 2.09 7.04 -4.47
CA ILE A 171 3.50 7.04 -4.07
C ILE A 171 3.65 7.61 -2.64
N GLU A 172 2.95 8.69 -2.33
CA GLU A 172 2.91 9.25 -0.98
C GLU A 172 2.28 8.28 0.02
N ALA A 173 1.21 7.61 -0.38
CA ALA A 173 0.52 6.62 0.44
C ALA A 173 1.44 5.45 0.81
N ILE A 174 2.07 4.79 -0.18
CA ILE A 174 2.94 3.65 0.09
C ILE A 174 4.20 4.06 0.87
N LYS A 175 4.78 5.23 0.57
CA LYS A 175 5.90 5.79 1.33
C LYS A 175 5.52 6.02 2.79
N GLY A 176 4.34 6.60 3.03
CA GLY A 176 3.83 6.85 4.37
C GLY A 176 3.43 5.58 5.13
N ASP A 177 3.05 4.52 4.42
CA ASP A 177 2.65 3.24 4.99
C ASP A 177 3.83 2.28 5.19
N THR A 178 5.00 2.57 4.59
CA THR A 178 6.22 1.78 4.75
C THR A 178 6.73 1.87 6.19
N PRO A 179 6.94 0.73 6.88
CA PRO A 179 7.44 0.72 8.24
C PRO A 179 8.83 1.36 8.34
N THR A 180 8.99 2.24 9.32
CA THR A 180 10.26 2.82 9.73
C THR A 180 10.84 2.06 10.92
N GLN A 181 12.12 2.25 11.25
CA GLN A 181 12.76 1.57 12.39
C GLN A 181 12.14 1.92 13.75
N GLU A 182 11.39 3.02 13.84
CA GLU A 182 10.66 3.44 15.04
C GLU A 182 9.26 2.79 15.14
N ASP A 183 8.77 2.17 14.07
CA ASP A 183 7.45 1.56 14.05
C ASP A 183 7.48 0.19 14.76
N SER A 184 6.83 0.13 15.92
CA SER A 184 6.59 -1.13 16.64
C SER A 184 5.79 -2.11 15.74
N PRO A 185 6.06 -3.43 15.78
CA PRO A 185 5.34 -4.45 14.98
C PRO A 185 3.81 -4.48 15.20
N THR A 186 3.32 -3.76 16.20
CA THR A 186 1.88 -3.56 16.50
C THR A 186 1.16 -2.60 15.56
N PHE A 187 1.87 -1.97 14.61
CA PHE A 187 1.38 -0.94 13.70
C PHE A 187 0.13 -1.36 12.86
N SER A 188 -0.08 -2.67 12.68
CA SER A 188 -1.12 -3.24 11.80
C SER A 188 -2.52 -3.39 12.41
N ARG A 189 -2.83 -2.79 13.57
CA ARG A 189 -4.19 -2.90 14.12
C ARG A 189 -5.13 -1.91 13.42
N ARG A 190 -6.07 -2.44 12.62
CA ARG A 190 -7.21 -1.71 12.05
C ARG A 190 -7.87 -0.87 13.14
N LEU A 191 -8.08 0.41 12.85
CA LEU A 191 -8.71 1.35 13.77
C LEU A 191 -10.17 1.52 13.36
N ARG A 192 -11.09 1.29 14.31
CA ARG A 192 -12.52 1.55 14.18
C ARG A 192 -12.94 2.57 15.23
N VAL A 193 -13.53 3.68 14.79
CA VAL A 193 -13.94 4.78 15.65
C VAL A 193 -15.43 5.04 15.50
N THR A 194 -16.17 5.08 16.61
CA THR A 194 -17.56 5.54 16.64
C THR A 194 -17.59 7.00 17.05
N MET A 195 -18.16 7.85 16.21
CA MET A 195 -18.31 9.29 16.41
C MET A 195 -19.44 9.60 17.41
N PRO A 196 -19.48 10.80 18.02
CA PRO A 196 -20.51 11.15 19.01
C PRO A 196 -21.94 11.14 18.45
N ASN A 197 -22.09 11.31 17.14
CA ASN A 197 -23.37 11.21 16.44
C ASN A 197 -23.78 9.77 16.08
N GLY A 198 -22.99 8.77 16.48
CA GLY A 198 -23.21 7.35 16.18
C GLY A 198 -22.58 6.84 14.88
N ASP A 199 -22.03 7.72 14.03
CA ASP A 199 -21.37 7.32 12.78
C ASP A 199 -20.12 6.47 13.09
N VAL A 200 -19.89 5.39 12.34
CA VAL A 200 -18.70 4.55 12.48
C VAL A 200 -17.73 4.82 11.34
N ILE A 201 -16.50 5.22 11.65
CA ILE A 201 -15.39 5.37 10.71
C ILE A 201 -14.45 4.17 10.89
N ASP A 202 -14.33 3.36 9.85
CA ASP A 202 -13.55 2.13 9.85
C ASP A 202 -12.91 1.92 8.47
N CYS A 203 -11.67 2.40 8.31
CA CYS A 203 -10.87 2.15 7.12
C CYS A 203 -9.91 0.99 7.35
N PRO A 204 -9.57 0.19 6.31
CA PRO A 204 -8.59 -0.88 6.45
C PRO A 204 -7.22 -0.40 6.96
N ASN A 205 -6.79 0.81 6.56
CA ASN A 205 -5.58 1.44 7.07
C ASN A 205 -5.91 2.39 8.23
N PRO A 206 -5.22 2.27 9.38
CA PRO A 206 -5.48 3.09 10.57
C PRO A 206 -5.18 4.59 10.39
N LYS A 207 -4.22 5.01 9.55
CA LYS A 207 -4.06 6.46 9.24
C LYS A 207 -5.30 6.99 8.59
N ASP A 208 -5.86 6.24 7.65
CA ASP A 208 -6.96 6.74 6.85
C ASP A 208 -8.24 6.82 7.70
N THR A 209 -8.43 5.89 8.65
CA THR A 209 -9.43 6.06 9.72
C THR A 209 -9.18 7.36 10.49
N PHE A 210 -7.94 7.59 10.95
CA PHE A 210 -7.60 8.78 11.72
C PHE A 210 -7.85 10.08 10.93
N ASN A 211 -7.33 10.17 9.71
CA ASN A 211 -7.47 11.33 8.84
C ASN A 211 -8.94 11.64 8.57
N LYS A 212 -9.77 10.62 8.30
CA LYS A 212 -11.22 10.81 8.15
C LYS A 212 -11.90 11.29 9.42
N VAL A 213 -11.47 10.81 10.59
CA VAL A 213 -12.00 11.32 11.87
C VAL A 213 -11.64 12.80 12.03
N ILE A 214 -10.41 13.21 11.75
CA ILE A 214 -9.97 14.62 11.82
C ILE A 214 -10.75 15.50 10.85
N GLU A 215 -10.89 15.07 9.59
CA GLU A 215 -11.68 15.77 8.57
C GLU A 215 -13.13 15.96 9.02
N ARG A 216 -13.75 14.91 9.55
CA ARG A 216 -15.14 14.93 10.02
C ARG A 216 -15.34 15.84 11.23
N LEU A 217 -14.31 16.00 12.07
CA LEU A 217 -14.29 16.93 13.18
C LEU A 217 -14.06 18.39 12.75
N GLN A 218 -13.84 18.66 11.44
CA GLN A 218 -13.58 19.99 10.87
C GLN A 218 -12.40 20.73 11.52
N VAL A 219 -11.38 19.98 11.94
CA VAL A 219 -10.17 20.56 12.56
C VAL A 219 -9.28 21.12 11.46
N LYS A 220 -9.01 22.43 11.46
CA LYS A 220 -7.94 23.03 10.63
C LYS A 220 -6.61 22.83 11.34
N ASP A 221 -5.58 22.44 10.59
CA ASP A 221 -4.23 22.13 11.11
C ASP A 221 -3.59 23.28 11.93
N GLU A 222 -4.00 24.53 11.71
CA GLU A 222 -3.33 25.70 12.29
C GLU A 222 -3.94 26.20 13.62
N GLU A 223 -5.13 25.78 14.02
CA GLU A 223 -5.70 26.12 15.33
C GLU A 223 -6.48 24.93 15.91
N LEU A 224 -5.79 24.12 16.70
CA LEU A 224 -6.37 23.03 17.50
C LEU A 224 -7.11 23.58 18.73
N THR A 225 -8.05 24.50 18.54
CA THR A 225 -9.00 24.94 19.58
C THR A 225 -10.25 24.07 19.53
N PHE A 226 -10.22 22.98 20.30
CA PHE A 226 -11.32 22.01 20.34
C PHE A 226 -12.49 22.50 21.20
N LYS A 227 -13.72 22.24 20.74
CA LYS A 227 -14.91 22.30 21.60
C LYS A 227 -14.75 21.30 22.76
N LYS A 228 -15.12 21.71 23.97
CA LYS A 228 -14.95 20.96 25.23
C LYS A 228 -15.50 19.52 25.15
N GLU A 229 -16.57 19.33 24.39
CA GLU A 229 -17.26 18.05 24.18
C GLU A 229 -16.47 17.03 23.34
N GLN A 230 -15.53 17.47 22.49
CA GLN A 230 -14.78 16.61 21.57
C GLN A 230 -13.41 16.18 22.14
N GLN A 231 -12.97 16.78 23.24
CA GLN A 231 -11.66 16.54 23.85
C GLN A 231 -11.43 15.07 24.30
N PRO A 232 -12.40 14.35 24.87
CA PRO A 232 -12.19 12.96 25.30
C PRO A 232 -11.91 12.01 24.13
N LEU A 233 -12.65 12.13 23.03
CA LEU A 233 -12.49 11.30 21.84
C LEU A 233 -11.12 11.53 21.20
N ILE A 234 -10.69 12.79 21.12
CA ILE A 234 -9.40 13.18 20.52
C ILE A 234 -8.24 12.73 21.41
N TRP A 235 -8.41 12.78 22.73
CA TRP A 235 -7.44 12.25 23.68
C TRP A 235 -7.29 10.73 23.51
N GLU A 236 -8.39 9.99 23.41
CA GLU A 236 -8.38 8.54 23.20
C GLU A 236 -7.72 8.18 21.87
N ILE A 237 -8.00 8.94 20.81
CA ILE A 237 -7.39 8.78 19.49
C ILE A 237 -5.89 9.08 19.53
N ARG A 238 -5.46 10.18 20.15
CA ARG A 238 -4.04 10.52 20.31
C ARG A 238 -3.30 9.48 21.13
N LYS A 239 -3.90 9.00 22.22
CA LYS A 239 -3.35 7.94 23.06
C LYS A 239 -3.17 6.64 22.27
N ASN A 240 -4.14 6.30 21.42
CA ASN A 240 -4.02 5.16 20.52
C ASN A 240 -2.95 5.39 19.44
N LEU A 241 -2.84 6.58 18.84
CA LEU A 241 -1.80 6.90 17.86
C LEU A 241 -0.37 6.91 18.43
N VAL A 242 -0.20 7.38 19.66
CA VAL A 242 1.08 7.32 20.39
C VAL A 242 1.43 5.87 20.70
N ARG A 243 0.44 5.04 21.09
CA ARG A 243 0.62 3.58 21.23
C ARG A 243 0.91 2.88 19.91
N ILE A 244 0.41 3.43 18.80
CA ILE A 244 0.61 2.92 17.43
C ILE A 244 1.87 3.55 16.79
N GLY A 245 2.65 4.36 17.51
CA GLY A 245 4.00 4.79 17.11
C GLY A 245 4.09 6.01 16.18
N ARG A 246 2.98 6.68 15.83
CA ARG A 246 2.97 7.70 14.77
C ARG A 246 3.06 9.17 15.18
N MET A 247 3.14 9.48 16.47
CA MET A 247 3.43 10.84 16.92
C MET A 247 4.65 10.84 17.84
N LYS A 248 5.72 11.54 17.43
CA LYS A 248 6.68 12.07 18.40
C LYS A 248 5.88 12.89 19.40
N SER A 249 6.02 12.58 20.69
CA SER A 249 5.32 13.26 21.77
C SER A 249 5.46 14.77 21.61
N VAL A 250 4.43 15.45 21.10
CA VAL A 250 4.38 16.91 21.11
C VAL A 250 4.12 17.27 22.58
N PRO A 251 5.03 17.99 23.25
CA PRO A 251 4.82 18.38 24.63
C PRO A 251 3.67 19.39 24.65
N LEU A 252 2.49 18.94 25.07
CA LEU A 252 1.41 19.87 25.38
C LEU A 252 1.72 20.49 26.75
N LYS A 253 1.95 21.81 26.75
CA LYS A 253 1.94 22.63 27.97
C LYS A 253 0.58 22.43 28.65
N VAL A 254 0.61 21.76 29.79
CA VAL A 254 -0.53 21.73 30.72
C VAL A 254 -0.43 23.00 31.55
N GLU A 255 -1.19 24.03 31.21
CA GLU A 255 -1.44 25.11 32.15
C GLU A 255 -2.37 24.58 33.23
N ARG A 256 -1.83 24.43 34.46
CA ARG A 256 -2.65 24.25 35.65
C ARG A 256 -3.44 25.53 35.87
N LEU A 257 -4.75 25.48 35.67
CA LEU A 257 -5.65 26.47 36.22
C LEU A 257 -5.47 26.46 37.74
N LYS A 258 -4.97 27.57 38.28
CA LYS A 258 -5.05 27.86 39.72
C LYS A 258 -6.53 27.91 40.07
N SER A 259 -6.93 27.13 41.07
CA SER A 259 -8.20 27.33 41.74
C SER A 259 -8.17 28.73 42.37
N THR A 260 -8.92 29.65 41.77
CA THR A 260 -9.60 30.67 42.55
C THR A 260 -10.53 29.96 43.51
N GLU A 261 -10.31 30.15 44.81
CA GLU A 261 -11.35 30.55 45.77
C GLU A 261 -10.72 30.74 47.16
N GLU A 262 -10.91 31.98 47.65
CA GLU A 262 -10.88 32.50 49.03
C GLU A 262 -9.63 32.32 49.91
#